data_AF-A0A961GJ43-F1
#
_entry.id   AF-A0A961GJ43-F1
#
_cell.length_a   1.000
_cell.length_b   1.000
_cell.length_c   1.000
_cell.angle_alpha   90.00
_cell.angle_beta   90.00
_cell.angle_gamma   90.00
#
_symmetry.space_group_name_H-M   'P 1'
#
loop_
_entity.id
_entity.type
_entity.pdbx_description
1 polymer ?
#
loop_
_entity_poly.entity_id
_entity_poly.type
_entity_poly.pdbx_seq_one_letter_code
_entity_poly.pdbx_strand_id
1 'polypeptide(L)'
;PVVGTTVAGPSLVLGALLDGIPESVAIGTTLIGGSNVSVAMVVAVAISNIPEGLAATTGLRQSGMRGTRIVTIWGVVVALSVAAALVGYAVLGDAPADAVAVTQAFAGGAILAMLANAMMPDAYRNGGREVGLVTVVGFIISSFLAGQS
;
A
#
# COMPACT_ATOMS: atom_id res chain seq x y z
N PRO A 1 -27.08 -5.05 -21.67
CA PRO A 1 -25.96 -4.11 -21.46
C PRO A 1 -25.88 -3.68 -19.99
N VAL A 2 -25.03 -4.36 -19.21
CA VAL A 2 -24.78 -3.99 -17.81
C VAL A 2 -23.51 -3.15 -17.79
N VAL A 3 -23.66 -1.86 -17.45
CA VAL A 3 -22.57 -0.92 -17.20
C VAL A 3 -21.86 -1.37 -15.93
N GLY A 4 -20.64 -1.89 -16.05
CA GLY A 4 -19.86 -2.42 -14.91
C GLY A 4 -18.35 -2.35 -15.10
N THR A 5 -17.88 -1.49 -16.00
CA THR A 5 -16.46 -1.37 -16.35
C THR A 5 -15.95 -0.01 -15.90
N THR A 6 -15.06 0.06 -14.88
CA THR A 6 -13.90 0.99 -14.76
C THR A 6 -13.41 1.30 -13.34
N VAL A 7 -14.05 0.86 -12.26
CA VAL A 7 -13.71 1.37 -10.90
C VAL A 7 -12.41 0.78 -10.30
N ALA A 8 -11.88 -0.34 -10.82
CA ALA A 8 -10.73 -1.01 -10.20
C ALA A 8 -9.44 -0.17 -10.20
N GLY A 9 -9.03 0.39 -11.35
CA GLY A 9 -7.76 1.13 -11.44
C GLY A 9 -7.66 2.36 -10.50
N PRO A 10 -8.64 3.29 -10.53
CA PRO A 10 -8.60 4.47 -9.68
C PRO A 10 -8.74 4.17 -8.18
N SER A 11 -9.55 3.17 -7.80
CA SER A 11 -9.71 2.78 -6.39
C SER A 11 -8.46 2.12 -5.82
N LEU A 12 -7.74 1.34 -6.63
CA LEU A 12 -6.44 0.77 -6.26
C LEU A 12 -5.37 1.85 -6.10
N VAL A 13 -5.33 2.85 -6.99
CA VAL A 13 -4.41 4.00 -6.82
C VAL A 13 -4.73 4.79 -5.56
N LEU A 14 -6.02 5.00 -5.27
CA LEU A 14 -6.43 5.72 -4.06
C LEU A 14 -6.07 4.93 -2.80
N GLY A 15 -6.26 3.60 -2.81
CA GLY A 15 -5.83 2.74 -1.72
C GLY A 15 -4.31 2.80 -1.51
N ALA A 16 -3.52 2.65 -2.57
CA ALA A 16 -2.06 2.77 -2.51
C ALA A 16 -1.59 4.16 -2.01
N LEU A 17 -2.30 5.23 -2.35
CA LEU A 17 -2.04 6.57 -1.80
C LEU A 17 -2.38 6.67 -0.31
N LEU A 18 -3.53 6.14 0.09
CA LEU A 18 -4.04 6.20 1.46
C LEU A 18 -3.23 5.33 2.42
N ASP A 19 -2.66 4.24 1.93
CA ASP A 19 -1.75 3.38 2.68
C ASP A 19 -0.30 3.91 2.68
N GLY A 20 0.18 4.33 1.50
CA GLY A 20 1.54 4.80 1.31
C GLY A 20 1.89 6.06 2.11
N ILE A 21 0.92 6.92 2.46
CA ILE A 21 1.15 8.10 3.31
C ILE A 21 1.50 7.67 4.75
N PRO A 22 0.65 6.91 5.47
CA PRO A 22 1.00 6.34 6.77
C PRO A 22 2.30 5.53 6.80
N GLU A 23 2.54 4.66 5.81
CA GLU A 23 3.79 3.87 5.73
C GLU A 23 5.01 4.78 5.62
N SER A 24 4.92 5.81 4.78
CA SER A 24 5.99 6.79 4.60
C SER A 24 6.26 7.56 5.88
N VAL A 25 5.21 7.98 6.60
CA VAL A 25 5.33 8.62 7.92
C VAL A 25 6.05 7.71 8.91
N ALA A 26 5.67 6.42 8.98
CA ALA A 26 6.29 5.45 9.88
C ALA A 26 7.77 5.21 9.53
N ILE A 27 8.13 5.12 8.25
CA ILE A 27 9.55 5.06 7.84
C ILE A 27 10.28 6.34 8.26
N GLY A 28 9.63 7.50 8.10
CA GLY A 28 10.13 8.81 8.52
C GLY A 28 10.49 8.90 10.00
N THR A 29 9.68 8.31 10.88
CA THR A 29 9.96 8.31 12.33
C THR A 29 11.12 7.39 12.71
N THR A 30 11.33 6.28 11.99
CA THR A 30 12.46 5.36 12.25
C THR A 30 13.83 5.96 11.92
N LEU A 31 13.87 7.08 11.19
CA LEU A 31 15.10 7.82 10.90
C LEU A 31 15.60 8.66 12.09
N ILE A 32 14.83 8.74 13.18
CA ILE A 32 15.10 9.61 14.33
C ILE A 32 15.67 8.80 15.48
N GLY A 33 16.82 9.26 16.01
CA GLY A 33 17.50 8.64 17.15
C GLY A 33 18.86 8.01 16.84
N GLY A 34 19.33 8.00 15.59
CA GLY A 34 20.66 7.47 15.23
C GLY A 34 20.80 5.94 15.35
N SER A 35 19.76 5.24 15.80
CA SER A 35 19.62 3.79 15.64
C SER A 35 19.34 3.47 14.17
N ASN A 36 19.90 2.34 13.71
CA ASN A 36 19.74 1.88 12.34
C ASN A 36 18.27 1.95 11.91
N VAL A 37 18.01 2.65 10.81
CA VAL A 37 16.75 2.52 10.05
C VAL A 37 16.38 1.05 10.04
N SER A 38 15.12 0.72 10.34
CA SER A 38 14.67 -0.65 10.21
C SER A 38 14.71 -1.02 8.72
N VAL A 39 15.87 -1.47 8.26
CA VAL A 39 16.11 -1.92 6.89
C VAL A 39 15.11 -3.03 6.58
N ALA A 40 14.80 -3.86 7.58
CA ALA A 40 13.74 -4.85 7.50
C ALA A 40 12.37 -4.23 7.17
N MET A 41 11.95 -3.15 7.85
CA MET A 41 10.68 -2.49 7.55
C MET A 41 10.68 -1.84 6.16
N VAL A 42 11.73 -1.12 5.80
CA VAL A 42 11.83 -0.48 4.47
C VAL A 42 11.78 -1.53 3.36
N VAL A 43 12.50 -2.65 3.52
CA VAL A 43 12.50 -3.77 2.58
C VAL A 43 11.12 -4.45 2.52
N ALA A 44 10.48 -4.69 3.67
CA ALA A 44 9.15 -5.29 3.73
C ALA A 44 8.10 -4.43 3.00
N VAL A 45 8.09 -3.13 3.29
CA VAL A 45 7.22 -2.14 2.63
C VAL A 45 7.47 -2.09 1.13
N ALA A 46 8.75 -2.07 0.70
CA ALA A 46 9.11 -2.07 -0.71
C ALA A 46 8.63 -3.35 -1.43
N ILE A 47 8.76 -4.52 -0.79
CA ILE A 47 8.30 -5.79 -1.35
C ILE A 47 6.78 -5.82 -1.48
N SER A 48 6.02 -5.33 -0.49
CA SER A 48 4.56 -5.28 -0.51
C SER A 48 4.00 -4.30 -1.55
N ASN A 49 4.66 -3.16 -1.74
CA ASN A 49 4.22 -2.12 -2.69
C ASN A 49 4.41 -2.53 -4.16
N ILE A 50 5.29 -3.48 -4.49
CA ILE A 50 5.52 -3.94 -5.88
C ILE A 50 4.27 -4.63 -6.46
N PRO A 51 3.71 -5.69 -5.85
CA PRO A 51 2.47 -6.32 -6.30
C PRO A 51 1.30 -5.33 -6.43
N GLU A 52 1.17 -4.40 -5.48
CA GLU A 52 0.09 -3.41 -5.47
C GLU A 52 0.23 -2.40 -6.60
N GLY A 53 1.45 -1.89 -6.82
CA GLY A 53 1.77 -1.00 -7.92
C GLY A 53 1.53 -1.64 -9.29
N LEU A 54 1.85 -2.93 -9.42
CA LEU A 54 1.55 -3.70 -10.63
C LEU A 54 0.05 -3.88 -10.83
N ALA A 55 -0.71 -4.27 -9.80
CA ALA A 55 -2.16 -4.46 -9.88
C ALA A 55 -2.90 -3.15 -10.21
N ALA A 56 -2.53 -2.05 -9.56
CA ALA A 56 -3.08 -0.73 -9.86
C ALA A 56 -2.73 -0.28 -11.29
N THR A 57 -1.49 -0.48 -11.73
CA THR A 57 -1.04 -0.15 -13.09
C THR A 57 -1.75 -0.97 -14.16
N THR A 58 -1.91 -2.27 -13.97
CA THR A 58 -2.65 -3.13 -14.90
C THR A 58 -4.13 -2.74 -14.94
N GLY A 59 -4.74 -2.44 -13.80
CA GLY A 59 -6.10 -1.91 -13.73
C GLY A 59 -6.29 -0.58 -14.49
N LEU A 60 -5.35 0.36 -14.36
CA LEU A 60 -5.35 1.61 -15.12
C LEU A 60 -5.12 1.40 -16.63
N ARG A 61 -4.23 0.48 -17.01
CA ARG A 61 -4.02 0.12 -18.43
C ARG A 61 -5.30 -0.48 -19.03
N GLN A 62 -5.96 -1.38 -18.32
CA GLN A 62 -7.19 -2.03 -18.75
C GLN A 62 -8.38 -1.05 -18.85
N SER A 63 -8.37 0.05 -18.09
CA SER A 63 -9.36 1.12 -18.22
C SER A 63 -9.11 2.06 -19.42
N GLY A 64 -8.10 1.78 -20.24
CA GLY A 64 -7.75 2.56 -21.43
C GLY A 64 -6.85 3.76 -21.15
N MET A 65 -6.26 3.86 -19.95
CA MET A 65 -5.39 4.97 -19.60
C MET A 65 -4.03 4.87 -20.33
N ARG A 66 -3.60 6.00 -20.90
CA ARG A 66 -2.28 6.11 -21.56
C ARG A 66 -1.15 5.93 -20.55
N GLY A 67 -0.10 5.21 -20.96
CA GLY A 67 1.06 4.93 -20.10
C GLY A 67 1.74 6.17 -19.52
N THR A 68 1.80 7.27 -20.27
CA THR A 68 2.35 8.55 -19.78
C THR A 68 1.57 9.10 -18.58
N ARG A 69 0.24 9.05 -18.62
CA ARG A 69 -0.62 9.47 -17.50
C ARG A 69 -0.44 8.58 -16.28
N ILE A 70 -0.27 7.27 -16.49
CA ILE A 70 -0.02 6.32 -15.39
C ILE A 70 1.32 6.64 -14.71
N VAL A 71 2.37 6.92 -15.48
CA VAL A 71 3.67 7.33 -14.93
C VAL A 71 3.55 8.65 -14.16
N THR A 72 2.78 9.63 -14.66
CA THR A 72 2.54 10.88 -13.93
C THR A 72 1.83 10.63 -12.59
N ILE A 73 0.81 9.76 -12.56
CA ILE A 73 0.10 9.41 -11.32
C ILE A 73 1.07 8.81 -10.32
N TRP A 74 1.89 7.83 -10.73
CA TRP A 74 2.89 7.24 -9.83
C TRP A 74 3.96 8.24 -9.39
N GLY A 75 4.36 9.17 -10.25
CA GLY A 75 5.25 10.26 -9.87
C GLY A 75 4.66 11.14 -8.77
N VAL A 76 3.36 11.43 -8.82
CA VAL A 76 2.64 12.15 -7.75
C VAL A 76 2.57 11.32 -6.47
N VAL A 77 2.25 10.03 -6.57
CA VAL A 77 2.23 9.10 -5.42
C VAL A 77 3.59 9.11 -4.71
N VAL A 78 4.67 8.91 -5.45
CA VAL A 78 6.04 8.91 -4.90
C VAL A 78 6.39 10.26 -4.27
N ALA A 79 6.03 11.38 -4.91
CA ALA A 79 6.28 12.71 -4.34
C ALA A 79 5.53 12.93 -3.03
N LEU A 80 4.27 12.48 -2.94
CA LEU A 80 3.47 12.55 -1.72
C LEU A 80 4.02 11.64 -0.62
N SER A 81 4.46 10.43 -0.96
CA SER A 81 5.14 9.52 -0.04
C SER A 81 6.42 10.13 0.53
N VAL A 82 7.27 10.72 -0.31
CA VAL A 82 8.49 11.42 0.15
C VAL A 82 8.13 12.59 1.08
N ALA A 83 7.13 13.40 0.73
CA ALA A 83 6.67 14.48 1.58
C ALA A 83 6.13 13.96 2.94
N ALA A 84 5.35 12.89 2.92
CA ALA A 84 4.83 12.24 4.12
C ALA A 84 5.95 11.69 5.02
N ALA A 85 6.99 11.06 4.44
CA ALA A 85 8.16 10.61 5.19
C ALA A 85 8.95 11.77 5.80
N LEU A 86 9.12 12.88 5.07
CA LEU A 86 9.75 14.08 5.59
C LEU A 86 8.95 14.72 6.73
N VAL A 87 7.62 14.72 6.63
CA VAL A 87 6.74 15.19 7.71
C VAL A 87 6.81 14.25 8.92
N GLY A 88 6.80 12.93 8.69
CA GLY A 88 6.97 11.94 9.76
C GLY A 88 8.30 12.09 10.49
N TYR A 89 9.37 12.34 9.75
CA TYR A 89 10.66 12.72 10.33
C TYR A 89 10.54 14.05 11.10
N ALA A 90 10.21 15.15 10.45
CA ALA A 90 10.28 16.48 11.06
C ALA A 90 9.31 16.70 12.23
N VAL A 91 8.13 16.06 12.22
CA VAL A 91 7.03 16.35 13.15
C VAL A 91 6.79 15.20 14.14
N LEU A 92 6.99 13.93 13.71
CA LEU A 92 6.71 12.76 14.55
C LEU A 92 7.95 12.12 15.19
N GLY A 93 9.14 12.70 15.05
CA GLY A 93 10.35 12.22 15.70
C GLY A 93 10.30 12.08 17.21
N ASP A 94 9.59 13.01 17.86
CA ASP A 94 9.30 13.01 19.30
C ASP A 94 7.81 12.72 19.58
N ALA A 95 7.05 12.26 18.58
CA ALA A 95 5.62 12.00 18.79
C ALA A 95 5.41 10.80 19.73
N PRO A 96 4.38 10.86 20.59
CA PRO A 96 4.02 9.73 21.45
C PRO A 96 3.62 8.51 20.61
N ALA A 97 3.90 7.31 21.12
CA ALA A 97 3.63 6.04 20.45
C ALA A 97 2.17 5.92 19.97
N ASP A 98 1.23 6.52 20.70
CA ASP A 98 -0.19 6.55 20.34
C ASP A 98 -0.46 7.25 19.00
N ALA A 99 0.27 8.32 18.69
CA ALA A 99 0.10 9.04 17.42
C ALA A 99 0.54 8.17 16.24
N VAL A 100 1.67 7.47 16.39
CA VAL A 100 2.17 6.51 15.38
C VAL A 100 1.19 5.35 15.21
N ALA A 101 0.66 4.82 16.32
CA ALA A 101 -0.33 3.74 16.29
C ALA A 101 -1.63 4.15 15.59
N VAL A 102 -2.13 5.37 15.80
CA VAL A 102 -3.31 5.89 15.10
C VAL A 102 -3.05 6.02 13.59
N THR A 103 -1.88 6.52 13.20
CA THR A 103 -1.50 6.61 11.78
C THR A 103 -1.41 5.23 11.13
N GLN A 104 -0.80 4.24 11.79
CA GLN A 104 -0.74 2.85 11.31
C GLN A 104 -2.12 2.18 11.26
N ALA A 105 -2.98 2.42 12.25
CA ALA A 105 -4.35 1.90 12.25
C ALA A 105 -5.18 2.46 11.08
N PHE A 106 -4.98 3.74 10.75
CA PHE A 106 -5.58 4.36 9.57
C PHE A 106 -5.09 3.69 8.27
N ALA A 107 -3.78 3.42 8.16
CA ALA A 107 -3.19 2.68 7.04
C ALA A 107 -3.84 1.30 6.85
N GLY A 108 -3.87 0.51 7.93
CA GLY A 108 -4.50 -0.81 7.92
C GLY A 108 -5.97 -0.76 7.50
N GLY A 109 -6.71 0.26 7.96
CA GLY A 109 -8.08 0.51 7.51
C GLY A 109 -8.21 0.82 6.02
N ALA A 110 -7.29 1.63 5.47
CA ALA A 110 -7.23 1.95 4.05
C ALA A 110 -6.94 0.71 3.18
N ILE A 111 -5.96 -0.11 3.57
CA ILE A 111 -5.67 -1.40 2.89
C ILE A 111 -6.91 -2.30 2.93
N LEU A 112 -7.55 -2.46 4.10
CA LEU A 112 -8.75 -3.30 4.23
C LEU A 112 -9.88 -2.83 3.32
N ALA A 113 -10.11 -1.51 3.25
CA ALA A 113 -11.12 -0.93 2.37
C ALA A 113 -10.78 -1.18 0.88
N MET A 114 -9.51 -1.05 0.49
CA MET A 114 -9.06 -1.34 -0.87
C MET A 114 -9.18 -2.82 -1.21
N LEU A 115 -8.78 -3.69 -0.29
CA LEU A 115 -8.85 -5.14 -0.44
C LEU A 115 -10.30 -5.57 -0.66
N ALA A 116 -11.23 -5.05 0.14
CA ALA A 116 -12.64 -5.36 0.06
C ALA A 116 -13.31 -4.80 -1.21
N ASN A 117 -13.06 -3.55 -1.58
CA ASN A 117 -13.77 -2.89 -2.67
C ASN A 117 -13.20 -3.15 -4.06
N ALA A 118 -11.89 -3.45 -4.17
CA ALA A 118 -11.22 -3.49 -5.46
C ALA A 118 -10.41 -4.77 -5.67
N MET A 119 -9.47 -5.11 -4.77
CA MET A 119 -8.54 -6.21 -5.02
C MET A 119 -9.19 -7.59 -4.95
N MET A 120 -9.97 -7.90 -3.91
CA MET A 120 -10.64 -9.20 -3.83
C MET A 120 -11.62 -9.41 -4.99
N PRO A 121 -12.55 -8.49 -5.29
CA PRO A 121 -13.46 -8.65 -6.42
C PRO A 121 -12.73 -8.90 -7.75
N ASP A 122 -11.64 -8.17 -8.02
CA ASP A 122 -10.87 -8.35 -9.24
C ASP A 122 -10.08 -9.66 -9.26
N ALA A 123 -9.46 -10.02 -8.14
CA ALA A 123 -8.73 -11.28 -8.00
C ALA A 123 -9.65 -12.48 -8.21
N TYR A 124 -10.81 -12.53 -7.56
CA TYR A 124 -11.79 -13.61 -7.75
C TYR A 124 -12.34 -13.68 -9.19
N ARG A 125 -12.48 -12.55 -9.86
CA ARG A 125 -12.90 -12.49 -11.27
C ARG A 125 -11.87 -13.12 -12.21
N ASN A 126 -10.58 -12.95 -11.93
CA ASN A 126 -9.49 -13.41 -12.81
C ASN A 126 -8.95 -14.80 -12.42
N GLY A 127 -8.92 -15.14 -11.13
CA GLY A 127 -8.31 -16.36 -10.58
C GLY A 127 -9.31 -17.38 -10.02
N GLY A 128 -10.60 -17.05 -9.95
CA GLY A 128 -11.64 -17.97 -9.45
C GLY A 128 -11.48 -18.32 -7.96
N ARG A 129 -11.97 -19.49 -7.54
CA ARG A 129 -12.02 -19.91 -6.12
C ARG A 129 -10.64 -20.16 -5.51
N GLU A 130 -9.63 -20.45 -6.34
CA GLU A 130 -8.24 -20.71 -5.89
C GLU A 130 -7.60 -19.49 -5.23
N VAL A 131 -8.06 -18.28 -5.55
CA VAL A 131 -7.62 -17.02 -4.94
C VAL A 131 -7.74 -17.07 -3.42
N GLY A 132 -8.81 -17.65 -2.89
CA GLY A 132 -8.99 -17.80 -1.44
C GLY A 132 -7.90 -18.65 -0.81
N LEU A 133 -7.54 -19.79 -1.44
CA LEU A 133 -6.47 -20.67 -0.95
C LEU A 133 -5.11 -19.98 -0.99
N VAL A 134 -4.78 -19.31 -2.10
CA VAL A 134 -3.52 -18.55 -2.23
C VAL A 134 -3.45 -17.40 -1.22
N THR A 135 -4.58 -16.74 -0.93
CA THR A 135 -4.65 -15.66 0.08
C THR A 135 -4.37 -16.20 1.48
N VAL A 136 -4.97 -17.34 1.85
CA VAL A 136 -4.70 -18.01 3.15
C VAL A 136 -3.23 -18.42 3.27
N VAL A 137 -2.68 -19.04 2.23
CA VAL A 137 -1.26 -19.45 2.20
C VAL A 137 -0.34 -18.23 2.35
N GLY A 138 -0.60 -17.16 1.60
CA GLY A 138 0.18 -15.91 1.69
C GLY A 138 0.11 -15.29 3.09
N PHE A 139 -1.06 -15.28 3.73
CA PHE A 139 -1.23 -14.77 5.09
C PHE A 139 -0.48 -15.60 6.13
N ILE A 140 -0.50 -16.94 6.02
CA ILE A 140 0.26 -17.84 6.91
C ILE A 140 1.76 -17.59 6.77
N ILE A 141 2.26 -17.51 5.53
CA ILE A 141 3.69 -17.25 5.25
C ILE A 141 4.11 -15.90 5.84
N SER A 142 3.30 -14.85 5.62
CA SER A 142 3.55 -13.51 6.17
C SER A 142 3.58 -13.53 7.70
N SER A 143 2.60 -14.17 8.33
CA SER A 143 2.50 -14.27 9.80
C SER A 143 3.68 -15.03 10.41
N PHE A 144 4.13 -16.10 9.75
CA PHE A 144 5.31 -16.86 10.17
C PHE A 144 6.59 -16.02 10.08
N LEU A 145 6.73 -15.23 9.01
CA LEU A 145 7.88 -14.35 8.82
C LEU A 145 7.90 -13.20 9.84
N ALA A 146 6.74 -12.63 10.15
CA ALA A 146 6.59 -11.57 11.15
C ALA A 146 6.85 -12.06 12.58
N GLY A 147 6.58 -13.33 12.89
CA GLY A 147 6.89 -13.91 14.20
C GLY A 147 8.38 -14.13 14.49
N GLN A 148 9.26 -13.84 13.51
CA GLN A 148 10.72 -14.02 13.62
C GLN A 148 11.49 -12.69 13.82
N SER A 149 10.80 -11.54 13.80
CA SER A 149 11.33 -10.19 14.03
C SER A 149 10.95 -9.65 15.41
#